data_AF-A0A7C6NMY4-F1
#
_entry.id   AF-A0A7C6NMY4-F1
#
_cell.length_a   1.000
_cell.length_b   1.000
_cell.length_c   1.000
_cell.angle_alpha   90.00
_cell.angle_beta   90.00
_cell.angle_gamma   90.00
#
_symmetry.space_group_name_H-M   'P 1'
#
loop_
_entity.id
_entity.type
_entity.pdbx_description
1 polymer ?
#
loop_
_entity_poly.entity_id
_entity_poly.type
_entity_poly.pdbx_seq_one_letter_code
_entity_poly.pdbx_strand_id
1 'polypeptide(L)'
;MLRKRLLRTGLLLGIAGMLTACASMSEQECLTANWVDQGYRDGSRGYPASRIFDHQEACAKVGVVPNQPLYTQGHNQGIEEYCQPENGWREGRLGNTYRNACPAHLESAFLRQYHEGTRVYEAERYVAELHNRLRRLESALIHEKDDRVRRSIRRELRQLDMELMHARGRMLFIDRGFHPRGFPY
;
A
#
# COMPACT_ATOMS: atom_id res chain seq x y z
N MET A 1 -35.25 -41.30 16.15
CA MET A 1 -35.17 -39.89 16.64
C MET A 1 -33.79 -39.49 17.22
N LEU A 2 -32.81 -40.41 17.37
CA LEU A 2 -31.46 -40.08 17.85
C LEU A 2 -30.55 -39.36 16.84
N ARG A 3 -30.67 -39.62 15.53
CA ARG A 3 -29.85 -38.96 14.48
C ARG A 3 -30.08 -37.44 14.37
N LYS A 4 -31.27 -36.95 14.71
CA LYS A 4 -31.62 -35.51 14.63
C LYS A 4 -31.11 -34.70 15.82
N ARG A 5 -30.78 -35.34 16.96
CA ARG A 5 -30.20 -34.65 18.13
C ARG A 5 -28.68 -34.43 17.96
N LEU A 6 -27.98 -35.37 17.33
CA LEU A 6 -26.54 -35.25 17.05
C LEU A 6 -26.20 -34.18 16.00
N LEU A 7 -27.12 -33.93 15.06
CA LEU A 7 -26.97 -32.85 14.06
C LEU A 7 -27.17 -31.44 14.65
N ARG A 8 -27.86 -31.32 15.80
CA ARG A 8 -28.06 -30.03 16.48
C ARG A 8 -26.93 -29.66 17.43
N THR A 9 -26.23 -30.65 17.99
CA THR A 9 -25.05 -30.41 18.85
C THR A 9 -23.74 -30.29 18.06
N GLY A 10 -23.70 -30.74 16.81
CA GLY A 10 -22.50 -30.61 15.94
C GLY A 10 -22.37 -29.28 15.20
N LEU A 11 -23.40 -28.43 15.17
CA LEU A 11 -23.40 -27.16 14.41
C LEU A 11 -22.98 -25.94 15.24
N LEU A 12 -22.73 -26.11 16.55
CA LEU A 12 -22.33 -25.02 17.45
C LEU A 12 -20.82 -25.00 17.80
N LEU A 13 -20.02 -25.96 17.30
CA LEU A 13 -18.57 -25.95 17.41
C LEU A 13 -17.97 -25.76 16.01
N GLY A 14 -17.55 -24.54 15.67
CA GLY A 14 -16.81 -24.36 14.42
C GLY A 14 -16.75 -22.95 13.86
N ILE A 15 -17.18 -21.93 14.60
CA ILE A 15 -16.91 -20.52 14.25
C ILE A 15 -16.34 -19.82 15.47
N ALA A 16 -15.29 -20.39 16.06
CA ALA A 16 -14.30 -19.60 16.79
C ALA A 16 -13.37 -19.01 15.72
N GLY A 17 -13.87 -18.02 15.00
CA GLY A 17 -13.05 -17.22 14.10
C GLY A 17 -11.97 -16.58 14.94
N MET A 18 -10.72 -17.00 14.73
CA MET A 18 -9.56 -16.31 15.26
C MET A 18 -9.58 -14.90 14.66
N LEU A 19 -10.14 -13.96 15.41
CA LEU A 19 -9.78 -12.55 15.29
C LEU A 19 -8.33 -12.46 15.76
N THR A 20 -7.39 -12.91 14.92
CA THR A 20 -6.02 -12.46 15.03
C THR A 20 -6.08 -10.97 14.74
N ALA A 21 -6.20 -10.15 15.80
CA ALA A 21 -5.80 -8.77 15.72
C ALA A 21 -4.44 -8.74 15.02
N CYS A 22 -4.22 -7.83 14.06
CA CYS A 22 -2.92 -7.62 13.44
C CYS A 22 -1.92 -7.18 14.53
N ALA A 23 -1.41 -8.15 15.29
CA ALA A 23 -0.37 -7.93 16.26
C ALA A 23 0.90 -7.58 15.47
N SER A 24 1.58 -6.54 15.93
CA SER A 24 2.82 -6.07 15.32
C SER A 24 3.96 -7.09 15.43
N MET A 25 3.86 -8.01 16.40
CA MET A 25 4.76 -9.15 16.67
C MET A 25 3.96 -10.34 17.23
N SER A 26 4.44 -11.55 16.95
CA SER A 26 3.99 -12.79 17.58
C SER A 26 4.62 -13.00 18.96
N GLU A 27 4.03 -13.89 19.77
CA GLU A 27 4.56 -14.26 21.09
C GLU A 27 6.01 -14.73 21.04
N GLN A 28 6.35 -15.56 20.05
CA GLN A 28 7.70 -16.07 19.87
C GLN A 28 8.68 -14.94 19.49
N GLU A 29 8.28 -14.04 18.59
CA GLU A 29 9.10 -12.87 18.22
C GLU A 29 9.36 -11.98 19.43
N CYS A 30 8.37 -11.78 20.31
CA CYS A 30 8.55 -11.03 21.56
C CYS A 30 9.58 -11.68 22.49
N LEU A 31 9.50 -13.00 22.69
CA LEU A 31 10.39 -13.74 23.60
C LEU A 31 11.84 -13.78 23.12
N THR A 32 12.07 -13.69 21.80
CA THR A 32 13.42 -13.77 21.20
C THR A 32 13.87 -12.45 20.55
N ALA A 33 13.18 -11.34 20.82
CA ALA A 33 13.44 -10.07 20.16
C ALA A 33 14.84 -9.53 20.48
N ASN A 34 15.64 -9.28 19.43
CA ASN A 34 16.69 -8.27 19.50
C ASN A 34 16.08 -6.92 19.15
N TRP A 35 15.96 -6.04 20.15
CA TRP A 35 15.30 -4.75 19.98
C TRP A 35 16.04 -3.80 19.04
N VAL A 36 17.38 -3.87 18.97
CA VAL A 36 18.16 -3.09 17.97
C VAL A 36 17.77 -3.53 16.56
N ASP A 37 17.81 -4.83 16.28
CA ASP A 37 17.48 -5.36 14.95
C ASP A 37 16.02 -5.11 14.58
N GLN A 38 15.11 -5.21 15.55
CA GLN A 38 13.69 -4.91 15.34
C GLN A 38 13.49 -3.43 14.98
N GLY A 39 14.12 -2.52 15.73
CA GLY A 39 14.11 -1.09 15.40
C GLY A 39 14.63 -0.81 14.00
N TYR A 40 15.78 -1.39 13.65
CA TYR A 40 16.39 -1.24 12.32
C TYR A 40 15.46 -1.73 11.20
N ARG A 41 14.81 -2.88 11.37
CA ARG A 41 13.84 -3.39 10.39
C ARG A 41 12.64 -2.48 10.23
N ASP A 42 12.14 -1.89 11.31
CA ASP A 42 11.00 -0.98 11.23
C ASP A 42 11.39 0.34 10.58
N GLY A 43 12.54 0.91 10.95
CA GLY A 43 13.09 2.12 10.36
C GLY A 43 13.32 1.98 8.86
N SER A 44 13.98 0.90 8.43
CA SER A 44 14.27 0.63 7.01
C SER A 44 13.02 0.33 6.17
N ARG A 45 11.88 0.04 6.83
CA ARG A 45 10.56 -0.11 6.20
C ARG A 45 9.69 1.15 6.29
N GLY A 46 10.23 2.26 6.82
CA GLY A 46 9.52 3.53 6.91
C GLY A 46 8.38 3.53 7.93
N TYR A 47 8.45 2.67 8.95
CA TYR A 47 7.55 2.79 10.09
C TYR A 47 8.00 3.94 11.00
N PRO A 48 7.07 4.70 11.60
CA PRO A 48 7.42 5.72 12.57
C PRO A 48 7.98 5.08 13.85
N ALA A 49 8.83 5.80 14.57
CA ALA A 49 9.43 5.32 15.82
C ALA A 49 8.38 4.94 16.88
N SER A 50 7.17 5.50 16.80
CA SER A 50 6.03 5.17 17.67
C SER A 50 5.53 3.73 17.51
N ARG A 51 5.94 3.00 16.46
CA ARG A 51 5.57 1.58 16.25
C ARG A 51 6.01 0.67 17.39
N ILE A 52 6.99 1.06 18.19
CA ILE A 52 7.33 0.35 19.43
C ILE A 52 6.15 0.21 20.39
N PHE A 53 5.19 1.15 20.40
CA PHE A 53 4.00 1.03 21.24
C PHE A 53 3.08 -0.10 20.75
N ASP A 54 3.00 -0.32 19.44
CA ASP A 54 2.32 -1.50 18.88
C ASP A 54 3.03 -2.79 19.31
N HIS A 55 4.36 -2.78 19.40
CA HIS A 55 5.15 -3.93 19.89
C HIS A 55 4.94 -4.15 21.38
N GLN A 56 4.88 -3.10 22.18
CA GLN A 56 4.58 -3.17 23.60
C GLN A 56 3.21 -3.80 23.85
N GLU A 57 2.18 -3.40 23.09
CA GLU A 57 0.85 -3.99 23.19
C GLU A 57 0.86 -5.48 22.83
N ALA A 58 1.54 -5.86 21.75
CA ALA A 58 1.66 -7.25 21.32
C ALA A 58 2.39 -8.13 22.35
N CYS A 59 3.50 -7.63 22.90
CA CYS A 59 4.37 -8.37 23.79
C CYS A 59 3.92 -8.39 25.26
N ALA A 60 3.03 -7.48 25.67
CA ALA A 60 2.48 -7.45 27.03
C ALA A 60 1.78 -8.76 27.42
N LYS A 61 1.16 -9.46 26.45
CA LYS A 61 0.45 -10.73 26.66
C LYS A 61 1.36 -11.86 27.18
N VAL A 62 2.66 -11.78 26.85
CA VAL A 62 3.69 -12.74 27.28
C VAL A 62 4.68 -12.13 28.29
N GLY A 63 4.32 -10.98 28.88
CA GLY A 63 5.12 -10.32 29.91
C GLY A 63 6.43 -9.70 29.42
N VAL A 64 6.61 -9.52 28.12
CA VAL A 64 7.81 -8.89 27.55
C VAL A 64 7.59 -7.39 27.38
N VAL A 65 8.53 -6.59 27.88
CA VAL A 65 8.55 -5.12 27.73
C VAL A 65 9.66 -4.75 26.73
N PRO A 66 9.36 -4.04 25.63
CA PRO A 66 10.38 -3.59 24.68
C PRO A 66 11.46 -2.72 25.30
N ASN A 67 12.72 -2.93 24.91
CA ASN A 67 13.81 -2.03 25.29
C ASN A 67 13.80 -0.80 24.35
N GLN A 68 13.18 0.28 24.82
CA GLN A 68 13.00 1.51 24.05
C GLN A 68 14.31 2.14 23.56
N PRO A 69 15.37 2.31 24.39
CA PRO A 69 16.64 2.84 23.91
C PRO A 69 17.26 2.02 22.77
N LEU A 70 17.30 0.68 22.91
CA LEU A 70 17.87 -0.20 21.89
C LEU A 70 17.05 -0.19 20.59
N TYR A 71 15.72 -0.20 20.71
CA TYR A 71 14.84 -0.06 19.55
C TYR A 71 15.05 1.26 18.82
N THR A 72 15.09 2.36 19.57
CA THR A 72 15.27 3.70 19.01
C THR A 72 16.62 3.83 18.31
N GLN A 73 17.68 3.23 18.87
CA GLN A 73 18.99 3.18 18.24
C GLN A 73 18.93 2.51 16.86
N GLY A 74 18.36 1.30 16.80
CA GLY A 74 18.22 0.59 15.53
C GLY A 74 17.31 1.32 14.55
N HIS A 75 16.19 1.85 15.03
CA HIS A 75 15.23 2.61 14.22
C HIS A 75 15.88 3.82 13.54
N ASN A 76 16.66 4.61 14.29
CA ASN A 76 17.37 5.75 13.74
C ASN A 76 18.38 5.34 12.65
N GLN A 77 19.00 4.16 12.74
CA GLN A 77 19.88 3.65 11.67
C GLN A 77 19.08 3.25 10.43
N GLY A 78 18.01 2.48 10.61
CA GLY A 78 17.20 2.01 9.47
C GLY A 78 16.45 3.13 8.76
N ILE A 79 15.98 4.13 9.50
CA ILE A 79 15.19 5.23 8.92
C ILE A 79 16.03 6.12 8.01
N GLU A 80 17.34 6.24 8.25
CA GLU A 80 18.25 6.94 7.34
C GLU A 80 18.30 6.27 5.96
N GLU A 81 18.22 4.94 5.90
CA GLU A 81 18.17 4.20 4.63
C GLU A 81 16.83 4.35 3.92
N TYR A 82 15.72 4.32 4.66
CA TYR A 82 14.39 4.53 4.09
C TYR A 82 14.23 5.96 3.55
N CYS A 83 14.77 6.96 4.24
CA CYS A 83 14.54 8.37 3.91
C CYS A 83 15.44 8.92 2.79
N GLN A 84 16.06 8.03 2.02
CA GLN A 84 16.80 8.43 0.82
C GLN A 84 15.85 8.92 -0.29
N PRO A 85 16.25 9.94 -1.07
CA PRO A 85 15.43 10.50 -2.15
C PRO A 85 14.95 9.44 -3.15
N GLU A 86 15.81 8.48 -3.52
CA GLU A 86 15.49 7.41 -4.47
C GLU A 86 14.38 6.51 -3.94
N ASN A 87 14.38 6.23 -2.64
CA ASN A 87 13.29 5.48 -2.01
C ASN A 87 12.01 6.32 -1.97
N GLY A 88 12.10 7.63 -1.73
CA GLY A 88 10.96 8.55 -1.85
C GLY A 88 10.23 8.37 -3.18
N TRP A 89 10.95 8.48 -4.30
CA TRP A 89 10.37 8.25 -5.63
C TRP A 89 9.72 6.88 -5.77
N ARG A 90 10.40 5.82 -5.32
CA ARG A 90 9.88 4.44 -5.41
C ARG A 90 8.59 4.29 -4.61
N GLU A 91 8.55 4.77 -3.38
CA GLU A 91 7.38 4.72 -2.52
C GLU A 91 6.20 5.48 -3.14
N GLY A 92 6.46 6.67 -3.69
CA GLY A 92 5.46 7.46 -4.39
C GLY A 92 4.92 6.75 -5.63
N ARG A 93 5.81 6.14 -6.44
CA ARG A 93 5.44 5.40 -7.66
C ARG A 93 4.61 4.15 -7.36
N LEU A 94 4.88 3.48 -6.24
CA LEU A 94 4.08 2.35 -5.77
C LEU A 94 2.72 2.78 -5.21
N GLY A 95 2.51 4.08 -4.98
CA GLY A 95 1.30 4.61 -4.34
C GLY A 95 1.24 4.33 -2.84
N ASN A 96 2.39 4.06 -2.21
CA ASN A 96 2.46 3.84 -0.77
C ASN A 96 2.17 5.16 -0.02
N THR A 97 1.46 5.08 1.09
CA THR A 97 1.21 6.26 1.93
C THR A 97 2.43 6.59 2.77
N TYR A 98 2.91 7.83 2.68
CA TYR A 98 3.97 8.33 3.55
C TYR A 98 3.45 8.52 4.99
N ARG A 99 4.19 8.00 5.97
CA ARG A 99 3.78 7.95 7.39
C ARG A 99 4.47 8.97 8.28
N ASN A 100 5.01 10.05 7.70
CA ASN A 100 5.78 11.08 8.43
C ASN A 100 6.93 10.46 9.25
N ALA A 101 7.56 9.42 8.71
CA ALA A 101 8.55 8.64 9.43
C ALA A 101 9.96 9.24 9.35
N CYS A 102 10.21 10.15 8.40
CA CYS A 102 11.55 10.70 8.20
C CYS A 102 11.88 11.80 9.20
N PRO A 103 13.14 11.87 9.66
CA PRO A 103 13.59 13.02 10.42
C PRO A 103 13.62 14.28 9.54
N ALA A 104 13.42 15.44 10.15
CA ALA A 104 13.26 16.72 9.44
C ALA A 104 14.39 17.05 8.45
N HIS A 105 15.63 16.61 8.73
CA HIS A 105 16.77 16.87 7.87
C HIS A 105 16.80 16.03 6.57
N LEU A 106 16.06 14.90 6.51
CA LEU A 106 15.95 14.04 5.32
C LEU A 106 14.61 14.20 4.60
N GLU A 107 13.55 14.55 5.35
CA GLU A 107 12.18 14.55 4.89
C GLU A 107 11.96 15.40 3.64
N SER A 108 12.57 16.59 3.55
CA SER A 108 12.37 17.48 2.40
C SER A 108 12.86 16.89 1.07
N ALA A 109 13.96 16.11 1.09
CA ALA A 109 14.51 15.49 -0.10
C ALA A 109 13.75 14.23 -0.49
N PHE A 110 13.34 13.44 0.51
CA PHE A 110 12.44 12.31 0.34
C PHE A 110 11.10 12.74 -0.27
N LEU A 111 10.42 13.72 0.33
CA LEU A 111 9.07 14.16 -0.08
C LEU A 111 9.05 14.72 -1.50
N ARG A 112 10.07 15.47 -1.89
CA ARG A 112 10.19 15.97 -3.26
C ARG A 112 10.16 14.81 -4.27
N GLN A 113 10.92 13.76 -4.03
CA GLN A 113 10.95 12.59 -4.91
C GLN A 113 9.68 11.76 -4.79
N TYR A 114 9.14 11.61 -3.59
CA TYR A 114 7.87 10.96 -3.33
C TYR A 114 6.74 11.57 -4.16
N HIS A 115 6.60 12.90 -4.17
CA HIS A 115 5.58 13.56 -4.97
C HIS A 115 5.77 13.34 -6.48
N GLU A 116 7.00 13.31 -6.99
CA GLU A 116 7.25 12.97 -8.40
C GLU A 116 6.83 11.52 -8.72
N GLY A 117 7.15 10.58 -7.83
CA GLY A 117 6.68 9.19 -7.93
C GLY A 117 5.15 9.11 -7.91
N THR A 118 4.49 9.82 -7.00
CA THR A 118 3.02 9.84 -6.87
C THR A 118 2.35 10.34 -8.14
N ARG A 119 2.92 11.34 -8.82
CA ARG A 119 2.39 11.83 -10.11
C ARG A 119 2.38 10.74 -11.19
N VAL A 120 3.39 9.87 -11.20
CA VAL A 120 3.44 8.70 -12.10
C VAL A 120 2.33 7.72 -11.72
N TYR A 121 2.22 7.37 -10.44
CA TYR A 121 1.18 6.48 -9.93
C TYR A 121 -0.23 6.97 -10.29
N GLU A 122 -0.52 8.26 -10.07
CA GLU A 122 -1.81 8.87 -10.40
C GLU A 122 -2.13 8.80 -11.91
N ALA A 123 -1.13 9.05 -12.76
CA ALA A 123 -1.30 8.95 -14.20
C ALA A 123 -1.59 7.50 -14.65
N GLU A 124 -0.86 6.52 -14.11
CA GLU A 124 -1.09 5.09 -14.36
C GLU A 124 -2.49 4.65 -13.90
N ARG A 125 -2.91 5.09 -12.70
CA ARG A 125 -4.24 4.82 -12.15
C ARG A 125 -5.36 5.38 -13.01
N TYR A 126 -5.21 6.61 -13.49
CA TYR A 126 -6.19 7.26 -14.36
C TYR A 126 -6.32 6.54 -15.71
N VAL A 127 -5.20 6.14 -16.33
CA VAL A 127 -5.21 5.32 -17.55
C VAL A 127 -5.92 3.98 -17.32
N ALA A 128 -5.65 3.31 -16.20
CA ALA A 128 -6.31 2.06 -15.84
C ALA A 128 -7.82 2.24 -15.63
N GLU A 129 -8.25 3.33 -15.01
CA GLU A 129 -9.66 3.67 -14.83
C GLU A 129 -10.38 3.87 -16.17
N LEU A 130 -9.79 4.66 -17.08
CA LEU A 130 -10.36 4.89 -18.41
C LEU A 130 -10.49 3.59 -19.20
N HIS A 131 -9.49 2.72 -19.16
CA HIS A 131 -9.58 1.39 -19.75
C HIS A 131 -10.70 0.53 -19.15
N ASN A 132 -10.86 0.56 -17.82
CA ASN A 132 -11.93 -0.20 -17.17
C ASN A 132 -13.32 0.32 -17.61
N ARG A 133 -13.46 1.64 -17.76
CA ARG A 133 -14.68 2.26 -18.27
C ARG A 133 -14.95 1.91 -19.73
N LEU A 134 -13.91 1.94 -20.58
CA LEU A 134 -13.99 1.50 -21.97
C LEU A 134 -14.54 0.07 -22.05
N ARG A 135 -13.92 -0.89 -21.37
CA ARG A 135 -14.35 -2.30 -21.39
C ARG A 135 -15.79 -2.49 -20.90
N ARG A 136 -16.21 -1.73 -19.88
CA ARG A 136 -17.60 -1.76 -19.38
C ARG A 136 -18.60 -1.28 -20.44
N LEU A 137 -18.29 -0.19 -21.14
CA LEU A 137 -19.15 0.34 -22.20
C LEU A 137 -19.14 -0.54 -23.45
N GLU A 138 -18.01 -1.12 -23.83
CA GLU A 138 -17.93 -2.11 -24.91
C GLU A 138 -18.83 -3.32 -24.61
N SER A 139 -18.74 -3.85 -23.38
CA SER A 139 -19.61 -4.93 -22.92
C SER A 139 -21.09 -4.52 -22.94
N ALA A 140 -21.42 -3.34 -22.43
CA ALA A 140 -22.79 -2.82 -22.46
C ALA A 140 -23.31 -2.69 -23.90
N LEU A 141 -22.48 -2.24 -24.85
CA LEU A 141 -22.85 -2.12 -26.26
C LEU A 141 -23.14 -3.48 -26.91
N ILE A 142 -22.44 -4.55 -26.51
CA ILE A 142 -22.67 -5.90 -27.03
C ILE A 142 -24.04 -6.43 -26.61
N HIS A 143 -24.45 -6.17 -25.36
CA HIS A 143 -25.69 -6.72 -24.80
C HIS A 143 -26.93 -5.84 -24.99
N GLU A 144 -26.75 -4.55 -25.34
CA GLU A 144 -27.85 -3.61 -25.51
C GLU A 144 -28.58 -3.80 -26.85
N LYS A 145 -29.93 -3.82 -26.79
CA LYS A 145 -30.82 -4.01 -27.94
C LYS A 145 -31.46 -2.70 -28.42
N ASP A 146 -31.64 -1.70 -27.56
CA ASP A 146 -32.23 -0.42 -27.94
C ASP A 146 -31.23 0.44 -28.74
N ASP A 147 -31.59 0.77 -29.98
CA ASP A 147 -30.74 1.54 -30.89
C ASP A 147 -30.38 2.95 -30.42
N ARG A 148 -31.27 3.61 -29.66
CA ARG A 148 -30.98 4.94 -29.09
C ARG A 148 -29.91 4.82 -28.01
N VAL A 149 -30.02 3.80 -27.15
CA VAL A 149 -29.02 3.53 -26.11
C VAL A 149 -27.68 3.13 -26.74
N ARG A 150 -27.68 2.23 -27.74
CA ARG A 150 -26.48 1.87 -28.52
C ARG A 150 -25.80 3.09 -29.14
N ARG A 151 -26.57 4.02 -29.72
CA ARG A 151 -26.03 5.28 -30.26
C ARG A 151 -25.40 6.15 -29.18
N SER A 152 -25.97 6.17 -27.98
CA SER A 152 -25.40 6.90 -26.84
C SER A 152 -24.08 6.30 -26.37
N ILE A 153 -24.04 4.98 -26.15
CA ILE A 153 -22.82 4.28 -25.72
C ILE A 153 -21.69 4.49 -26.74
N ARG A 154 -21.98 4.42 -28.06
CA ARG A 154 -20.98 4.69 -29.10
C ARG A 154 -20.41 6.11 -29.07
N ARG A 155 -21.19 7.12 -28.66
CA ARG A 155 -20.68 8.49 -28.49
C ARG A 155 -19.72 8.56 -27.32
N GLU A 156 -20.09 7.94 -26.20
CA GLU A 156 -19.28 7.91 -24.99
C GLU A 156 -17.96 7.14 -25.19
N LEU A 157 -18.00 6.00 -25.90
CA LEU A 157 -16.80 5.26 -26.28
C LEU A 157 -15.81 6.13 -27.07
N ARG A 158 -16.27 6.87 -28.09
CA ARG A 158 -15.40 7.79 -28.84
C ARG A 158 -14.78 8.88 -27.96
N GLN A 159 -15.52 9.39 -26.99
CA GLN A 159 -15.00 10.38 -26.05
C GLN A 159 -13.91 9.77 -25.17
N LEU A 160 -14.15 8.58 -24.62
CA LEU A 160 -13.18 7.87 -23.79
C LEU A 160 -11.93 7.44 -24.55
N ASP A 161 -12.05 7.02 -25.80
CA ASP A 161 -10.90 6.69 -26.65
C ASP A 161 -9.96 7.89 -26.81
N MET A 162 -10.53 9.07 -27.07
CA MET A 162 -9.76 10.31 -27.14
C MET A 162 -9.13 10.64 -25.80
N GLU A 163 -9.88 10.56 -24.70
CA GLU A 163 -9.38 10.84 -23.35
C GLU A 163 -8.24 9.90 -22.96
N LEU A 164 -8.37 8.61 -23.24
CA LEU A 164 -7.37 7.58 -23.01
C LEU A 164 -6.08 7.85 -23.81
N MET A 165 -6.21 8.26 -25.06
CA MET A 165 -5.06 8.63 -25.90
C MET A 165 -4.27 9.81 -25.30
N HIS A 166 -4.97 10.86 -24.86
CA HIS A 166 -4.33 12.00 -24.19
C HIS A 166 -3.71 11.59 -22.83
N ALA A 167 -4.43 10.79 -22.04
CA ALA A 167 -3.95 10.31 -20.74
C ALA A 167 -2.66 9.49 -20.86
N ARG A 168 -2.60 8.56 -21.83
CA ARG A 168 -1.39 7.77 -22.14
C ARG A 168 -0.23 8.65 -22.60
N GLY A 169 -0.50 9.65 -23.44
CA GLY A 169 0.51 10.61 -23.87
C GLY A 169 1.11 11.40 -22.69
N ARG A 170 0.26 11.91 -21.80
CA ARG A 170 0.70 12.59 -20.56
C ARG A 170 1.50 11.67 -19.65
N MET A 171 1.05 10.43 -19.45
CA MET A 171 1.75 9.44 -18.63
C MET A 171 3.16 9.18 -19.15
N LEU A 172 3.33 8.98 -20.47
CA LEU A 172 4.65 8.79 -21.09
C LEU A 172 5.56 10.02 -20.92
N PHE A 173 5.00 11.22 -20.95
CA PHE A 173 5.76 12.44 -20.70
C PHE A 173 6.23 12.54 -19.24
N ILE A 174 5.36 12.20 -18.29
CA ILE A 174 5.70 12.18 -16.85
C ILE A 174 6.77 11.12 -16.57
N ASP A 175 6.62 9.91 -17.13
CA ASP A 175 7.54 8.80 -16.93
C ASP A 175 8.93 9.08 -17.54
N ARG A 176 8.99 9.71 -18.73
CA ARG A 176 10.26 10.10 -19.37
C ARG A 176 10.88 11.38 -18.81
N GLY A 177 10.07 12.28 -18.26
CA GLY A 177 10.52 13.50 -17.61
C GLY A 177 11.32 13.23 -16.33
N PHE A 178 11.19 12.03 -15.77
CA PHE A 178 12.05 11.53 -14.73
C PHE A 178 13.32 10.91 -15.33
N HIS A 179 14.32 11.76 -15.59
CA HIS A 179 15.71 11.33 -15.51
C HIS A 179 16.18 11.63 -14.09
N PRO A 180 16.67 10.64 -13.32
CA PRO A 180 17.44 10.95 -12.13
C PRO A 180 18.63 11.78 -12.62
N ARG A 181 18.62 13.09 -12.38
CA ARG A 181 19.80 13.93 -12.57
C ARG A 181 20.85 13.41 -11.58
N GLY A 182 21.65 12.42 -12.00
CA GLY A 182 22.66 11.78 -11.17
C GLY A 182 23.01 10.32 -11.49
N PHE A 183 22.23 9.58 -12.29
CA PHE A 183 22.51 8.16 -12.52
C PHE A 183 22.56 7.82 -14.03
N PRO A 184 23.73 7.41 -14.57
CA PRO A 184 23.84 6.98 -15.96
C PRO A 184 23.17 5.62 -16.17
N TYR A 185 22.77 5.38 -17.43
CA TYR A 185 22.32 4.09 -17.96
C TYR A 185 23.29 2.95 -17.68
#